data_AF-A0A7X8GIC4-F1
#
_entry.id   AF-A0A7X8GIC4-F1
#
_cell.length_a   1.000
_cell.length_b   1.000
_cell.length_c   1.000
_cell.angle_alpha   90.00
_cell.angle_beta   90.00
_cell.angle_gamma   90.00
#
_symmetry.space_group_name_H-M   'P 1'
#
loop_
_entity.id
_entity.type
_entity.pdbx_description
1 polymer ?
#
loop_
_entity_poly.entity_id
_entity_poly.type
_entity_poly.pdbx_seq_one_letter_code
_entity_poly.pdbx_strand_id
1 'polypeptide(L)'
;MKACSLDTQVSCGWRGPPVALFWDQSLVWGIFCLETMDRLGIPYRLLRGDDISAGALAAHRVLLVPGGWAAHKLHALGREGSARIRCFVEEGGGYLGFCGGAGLALSSHPSIKLVPVERIPLCERLPSASGEVWIQGHPHHPAWKNIPAQIPVSVWWPSQFRLTASEGIRLLATYSGMGKDFRVADLPVSDLMRDRQDMEEWERAYGINLDPSRLLGQPAILEARLGRGSLVLSYPHLETPEDTWGNLLFRNLLLYLDRSCSETAIPKGVPERNVSSPGTPPTRQVLRHAEVALKTTQRLIHFGERHLLWNWRNPWLLNWRRGIRGLEYGTLAVSLAFLYRELEKVVVEEGETSPWIDWARETERCVLEFCDRARCLLLEEKLSAYSGKLPKLGKVNPRVDALRSDLFGGQMSHGGLFRKVFDSLDLLLFHTLLWTRPPQAAP
;
A
#
# COMPACT_ATOMS: atom_id res chain seq x y z
N MET A 1 -8.46 19.39 -24.92
CA MET A 1 -7.06 18.95 -25.14
C MET A 1 -7.06 17.43 -25.09
N LYS A 2 -6.74 16.79 -26.22
CA LYS A 2 -6.83 15.33 -26.40
C LYS A 2 -5.85 14.63 -25.46
N ALA A 3 -6.35 13.71 -24.65
CA ALA A 3 -5.53 12.76 -23.91
C ALA A 3 -4.73 11.94 -24.94
N CYS A 4 -3.40 12.01 -24.86
CA CYS A 4 -2.54 11.10 -25.59
C CYS A 4 -2.74 9.71 -24.98
N SER A 5 -3.47 8.83 -25.66
CA SER A 5 -3.46 7.40 -25.36
C SER A 5 -2.07 6.88 -25.72
N LEU A 6 -1.22 6.70 -24.72
CA LEU A 6 0.01 5.92 -24.85
C LEU A 6 -0.36 4.44 -24.91
N ASP A 7 -1.04 4.04 -25.97
CA ASP A 7 -1.31 2.65 -26.33
C ASP A 7 -0.20 2.17 -27.28
N THR A 8 1.04 2.35 -26.83
CA THR A 8 2.22 1.79 -27.49
C THR A 8 2.70 0.65 -26.62
N GLN A 9 2.87 -0.53 -27.22
CA GLN A 9 3.65 -1.62 -26.66
C GLN A 9 5.08 -1.12 -26.42
N VAL A 10 5.29 -0.41 -25.31
CA VAL A 10 6.61 -0.03 -24.85
C VAL A 10 7.29 -1.35 -24.48
N SER A 11 8.27 -1.78 -25.26
CA SER A 11 9.13 -2.90 -24.85
C SER A 11 9.58 -2.60 -23.42
N CYS A 12 9.25 -3.47 -22.45
CA CYS A 12 9.41 -3.16 -21.03
C CYS A 12 10.85 -2.70 -20.71
N GLY A 13 11.83 -3.15 -21.51
CA GLY A 13 13.24 -2.82 -21.39
C GLY A 13 13.91 -3.50 -20.20
N TRP A 14 13.16 -4.34 -19.49
CA TRP A 14 13.62 -5.14 -18.38
C TRP A 14 14.46 -6.31 -18.91
N ARG A 15 15.67 -6.47 -18.40
CA ARG A 15 16.57 -7.59 -18.72
C ARG A 15 17.13 -8.27 -17.46
N GLY A 16 16.76 -7.77 -16.28
CA GLY A 16 17.16 -8.35 -15.01
C GLY A 16 16.31 -9.55 -14.61
N PRO A 17 16.65 -10.22 -13.49
CA PRO A 17 15.77 -11.19 -12.89
C PRO A 17 14.42 -10.54 -12.51
N PRO A 18 13.36 -11.32 -12.29
CA PRO A 18 12.10 -10.79 -11.78
C PRO A 18 12.32 -9.96 -10.51
N VAL A 19 11.56 -8.88 -10.35
CA VAL A 19 11.54 -8.09 -9.11
C VAL A 19 10.93 -8.92 -7.98
N ALA A 20 11.56 -8.95 -6.80
CA ALA A 20 10.93 -9.51 -5.62
C ALA A 20 9.87 -8.53 -5.09
N LEU A 21 8.60 -8.92 -5.07
CA LEU A 21 7.50 -8.13 -4.51
C LEU A 21 7.14 -8.67 -3.13
N PHE A 22 7.37 -7.91 -2.07
CA PHE A 22 7.00 -8.30 -0.72
C PHE A 22 5.48 -8.21 -0.51
N TRP A 23 4.82 -9.35 -0.43
CA TRP A 23 3.36 -9.45 -0.45
C TRP A 23 2.71 -9.12 0.89
N ASP A 24 3.20 -9.68 1.99
CA ASP A 24 2.49 -9.64 3.27
C ASP A 24 2.10 -8.22 3.69
N GLN A 25 0.84 -8.07 4.13
CA GLN A 25 0.35 -6.83 4.74
C GLN A 25 0.42 -5.62 3.80
N SER A 26 0.28 -5.86 2.50
CA SER A 26 0.32 -4.81 1.47
C SER A 26 -1.03 -4.15 1.21
N LEU A 27 -2.14 -4.70 1.73
CA LEU A 27 -3.49 -4.16 1.52
C LEU A 27 -3.77 -3.97 0.01
N VAL A 28 -4.62 -3.01 -0.34
CA VAL A 28 -4.88 -2.60 -1.72
C VAL A 28 -3.62 -2.14 -2.47
N TRP A 29 -2.58 -1.68 -1.76
CA TRP A 29 -1.35 -1.17 -2.38
C TRP A 29 -0.53 -2.27 -3.06
N GLY A 30 -0.60 -3.51 -2.53
CA GLY A 30 -0.01 -4.67 -3.18
C GLY A 30 -0.66 -4.97 -4.53
N ILE A 31 -1.99 -4.85 -4.60
CA ILE A 31 -2.77 -5.01 -5.84
C ILE A 31 -2.34 -3.97 -6.88
N PHE A 32 -2.13 -2.71 -6.48
CA PHE A 32 -1.68 -1.66 -7.41
C PHE A 32 -0.28 -1.92 -7.96
N CYS A 33 0.64 -2.39 -7.11
CA CYS A 33 1.96 -2.79 -7.57
C CYS A 33 1.84 -3.90 -8.63
N LEU A 34 1.03 -4.94 -8.37
CA LEU A 34 0.82 -6.06 -9.29
C LEU A 34 0.23 -5.60 -10.63
N GLU A 35 -0.92 -4.93 -10.62
CA GLU A 35 -1.60 -4.52 -11.86
C GLU A 35 -0.75 -3.53 -12.67
N THR A 36 -0.04 -2.63 -11.99
CA THR A 36 0.86 -1.69 -12.68
C THR A 36 2.09 -2.39 -13.25
N MET A 37 2.67 -3.38 -12.55
CA MET A 37 3.79 -4.16 -13.10
C MET A 37 3.36 -5.04 -14.27
N ASP A 38 2.19 -5.67 -14.19
CA ASP A 38 1.60 -6.44 -15.30
C ASP A 38 1.45 -5.56 -16.55
N ARG A 39 0.84 -4.38 -16.40
CA ARG A 39 0.65 -3.42 -17.50
C ARG A 39 1.97 -2.88 -18.07
N LEU A 40 2.97 -2.67 -17.23
CA LEU A 40 4.30 -2.20 -17.64
C LEU A 40 5.21 -3.32 -18.19
N GLY A 41 4.75 -4.58 -18.15
CA GLY A 41 5.52 -5.75 -18.57
C GLY A 41 6.77 -6.00 -17.72
N ILE A 42 6.74 -5.63 -16.43
CA ILE A 42 7.86 -5.85 -15.51
C ILE A 42 7.66 -7.20 -14.81
N PRO A 43 8.55 -8.19 -15.00
CA PRO A 43 8.40 -9.48 -14.35
C PRO A 43 8.65 -9.36 -12.84
N TYR A 44 7.90 -10.12 -12.06
CA TYR A 44 8.04 -10.16 -10.61
C TYR A 44 7.81 -11.55 -10.03
N ARG A 45 8.25 -11.73 -8.79
CA ARG A 45 7.96 -12.88 -7.94
C ARG A 45 7.39 -12.38 -6.62
N LEU A 46 6.24 -12.92 -6.24
CA LEU A 46 5.65 -12.66 -4.93
C LEU A 46 6.44 -13.40 -3.85
N LEU A 47 6.86 -12.68 -2.81
CA LEU A 47 7.54 -13.25 -1.65
C LEU A 47 6.82 -12.85 -0.35
N ARG A 48 6.68 -13.80 0.55
CA ARG A 48 6.24 -13.59 1.94
C ARG A 48 7.43 -13.49 2.88
N GLY A 49 7.16 -13.12 4.14
CA GLY A 49 8.17 -13.01 5.18
C GLY A 49 8.94 -14.31 5.38
N ASP A 50 8.27 -15.46 5.27
CA ASP A 50 8.88 -16.79 5.36
C ASP A 50 9.80 -17.09 4.17
N ASP A 51 9.44 -16.68 2.95
CA ASP A 51 10.28 -16.85 1.77
C ASP A 51 11.57 -16.01 1.90
N ILE A 52 11.42 -14.76 2.36
CA ILE A 52 12.56 -13.86 2.61
C ILE A 52 13.46 -14.42 3.70
N SER A 53 12.88 -14.91 4.80
CA SER A 53 13.62 -15.55 5.90
C SER A 53 14.37 -16.80 5.44
N ALA A 54 13.80 -17.56 4.50
CA ALA A 54 14.42 -18.72 3.88
C ALA A 54 15.48 -18.37 2.81
N GLY A 55 15.73 -17.08 2.54
CA GLY A 55 16.79 -16.63 1.63
C GLY A 55 16.38 -16.44 0.17
N ALA A 56 15.08 -16.38 -0.15
CA ALA A 56 14.59 -16.24 -1.51
C ALA A 56 15.13 -14.99 -2.24
N LEU A 57 15.52 -13.93 -1.52
CA LEU A 57 16.10 -12.70 -2.10
C LEU A 57 17.40 -12.93 -2.88
N ALA A 58 18.08 -14.07 -2.69
CA ALA A 58 19.32 -14.38 -3.42
C ALA A 58 19.12 -14.48 -4.95
N ALA A 59 17.89 -14.76 -5.41
CA ALA A 59 17.56 -14.85 -6.84
C ALA A 59 17.19 -13.50 -7.47
N HIS A 60 17.21 -12.42 -6.71
CA HIS A 60 16.66 -11.13 -7.10
C HIS A 60 17.70 -10.01 -6.99
N ARG A 61 17.52 -8.95 -7.78
CA ARG A 61 18.32 -7.71 -7.65
C ARG A 61 17.57 -6.58 -6.96
N VAL A 62 16.24 -6.57 -7.08
CA VAL A 62 15.40 -5.50 -6.55
C VAL A 62 14.28 -6.11 -5.70
N LEU A 63 14.12 -5.58 -4.49
CA LEU A 63 13.00 -5.80 -3.59
C LEU A 63 12.07 -4.58 -3.63
N LEU A 64 10.84 -4.78 -4.07
CA LEU A 64 9.75 -3.82 -4.00
C LEU A 64 8.90 -4.10 -2.76
N VAL A 65 8.73 -3.08 -1.93
CA VAL A 65 7.92 -3.10 -0.71
C VAL A 65 6.76 -2.11 -0.84
N PRO A 66 5.52 -2.61 -1.06
CA PRO A 66 4.34 -1.76 -1.21
C PRO A 66 4.00 -0.95 0.05
N GLY A 67 2.97 -0.10 -0.10
CA GLY A 67 2.33 0.56 1.02
C GLY A 67 1.73 -0.40 2.06
N GLY A 68 1.11 0.18 3.09
CA GLY A 68 0.51 -0.56 4.20
C GLY A 68 1.06 -0.11 5.55
N TRP A 69 0.87 -0.93 6.58
CA TRP A 69 1.36 -0.59 7.92
C TRP A 69 2.76 -1.17 8.14
N ALA A 70 3.76 -0.30 8.30
CA ALA A 70 5.14 -0.71 8.57
C ALA A 70 5.25 -1.66 9.79
N ALA A 71 4.42 -1.45 10.82
CA ALA A 71 4.35 -2.31 11.99
C ALA A 71 3.97 -3.76 11.64
N HIS A 72 2.98 -3.93 10.77
CA HIS A 72 2.48 -5.24 10.38
C HIS A 72 3.44 -5.95 9.44
N LYS A 73 4.07 -5.19 8.52
CA LYS A 73 5.14 -5.70 7.66
C LYS A 73 6.35 -6.17 8.48
N LEU A 74 6.77 -5.39 9.47
CA LEU A 74 7.83 -5.77 10.39
C LEU A 74 7.48 -7.05 11.18
N HIS A 75 6.23 -7.17 11.64
CA HIS A 75 5.77 -8.37 12.32
C HIS A 75 5.79 -9.60 11.40
N ALA A 76 5.28 -9.47 10.16
CA ALA A 76 5.26 -10.55 9.17
C ALA A 76 6.68 -11.00 8.75
N LEU A 77 7.64 -10.07 8.67
CA LEU A 77 9.04 -10.39 8.39
C LEU A 77 9.74 -11.12 9.54
N GLY A 78 9.33 -10.84 10.78
CA GLY A 78 10.05 -11.28 11.96
C GLY A 78 11.51 -10.77 12.00
N ARG A 79 12.29 -11.29 12.95
CA ARG A 79 13.70 -10.91 13.12
C ARG A 79 14.56 -11.38 11.93
N GLU A 80 14.36 -12.62 11.49
CA GLU A 80 15.17 -13.22 10.43
C GLU A 80 14.91 -12.54 9.08
N GLY A 81 13.65 -12.39 8.66
CA GLY A 81 13.32 -11.70 7.41
C GLY A 81 13.83 -10.25 7.39
N SER A 82 13.75 -9.56 8.53
CA SER A 82 14.33 -8.21 8.68
C SER A 82 15.85 -8.19 8.48
N ALA A 83 16.56 -9.15 9.09
CA ALA A 83 18.00 -9.30 8.91
C ALA A 83 18.37 -9.65 7.47
N ARG A 84 17.57 -10.50 6.81
CA ARG A 84 17.76 -10.89 5.40
C ARG A 84 17.60 -9.71 4.45
N ILE A 85 16.60 -8.85 4.64
CA ILE A 85 16.46 -7.63 3.83
C ILE A 85 17.68 -6.71 4.03
N ARG A 86 18.12 -6.53 5.28
CA ARG A 86 19.33 -5.73 5.56
C ARG A 86 20.55 -6.27 4.82
N CYS A 87 20.85 -7.56 4.98
CA CYS A 87 21.98 -8.20 4.32
C CYS A 87 21.88 -8.06 2.79
N PHE A 88 20.69 -8.31 2.24
CA PHE A 88 20.43 -8.17 0.81
C PHE A 88 20.81 -6.77 0.29
N VAL A 89 20.41 -5.70 0.98
CA VAL A 89 20.77 -4.33 0.59
C VAL A 89 22.27 -4.07 0.81
N GLU A 90 22.81 -4.40 1.99
CA GLU A 90 24.23 -4.20 2.30
C GLU A 90 25.16 -4.87 1.28
N GLU A 91 24.75 -6.00 0.72
CA GLU A 91 25.52 -6.79 -0.24
C GLU A 91 25.39 -6.32 -1.70
N GLY A 92 24.51 -5.37 -2.02
CA GLY A 92 24.34 -4.83 -3.38
C GLY A 92 22.90 -4.80 -3.89
N GLY A 93 21.93 -5.32 -3.15
CA GLY A 93 20.52 -5.34 -3.53
C GLY A 93 19.86 -3.97 -3.53
N GLY A 94 18.85 -3.82 -4.39
CA GLY A 94 18.04 -2.61 -4.54
C GLY A 94 16.77 -2.69 -3.71
N TYR A 95 16.42 -1.63 -2.99
CA TYR A 95 15.16 -1.52 -2.23
C TYR A 95 14.31 -0.39 -2.80
N LEU A 96 13.07 -0.68 -3.18
CA LEU A 96 12.07 0.34 -3.52
C LEU A 96 10.90 0.24 -2.54
N GLY A 97 10.70 1.27 -1.72
CA GLY A 97 9.61 1.31 -0.75
C GLY A 97 8.60 2.41 -1.05
N PHE A 98 7.30 2.05 -1.03
CA PHE A 98 6.20 3.01 -1.14
C PHE A 98 5.49 3.22 0.19
N CYS A 99 5.26 4.46 0.58
CA CYS A 99 4.50 4.86 1.76
C CYS A 99 4.86 4.06 3.04
N GLY A 100 4.07 3.05 3.41
CA GLY A 100 4.39 2.12 4.49
C GLY A 100 5.69 1.34 4.31
N GLY A 101 5.98 0.89 3.09
CA GLY A 101 7.25 0.28 2.70
C GLY A 101 8.42 1.25 2.73
N ALA A 102 8.22 2.52 2.37
CA ALA A 102 9.22 3.56 2.63
C ALA A 102 9.47 3.70 4.13
N GLY A 103 8.38 3.79 4.90
CA GLY A 103 8.38 3.86 6.35
C GLY A 103 9.10 2.71 7.03
N LEU A 104 9.03 1.49 6.50
CA LEU A 104 9.68 0.30 7.05
C LEU A 104 11.21 0.43 7.05
N ALA A 105 11.79 1.14 6.09
CA ALA A 105 13.24 1.32 5.96
C ALA A 105 13.82 2.43 6.86
N LEU A 106 12.98 3.30 7.41
CA LEU A 106 13.37 4.47 8.21
C LEU A 106 14.01 4.11 9.56
N SER A 107 14.64 5.07 10.24
CA SER A 107 15.20 4.86 11.58
C SER A 107 14.14 4.89 12.70
N SER A 108 13.00 5.54 12.44
CA SER A 108 11.90 5.65 13.42
C SER A 108 11.05 4.38 13.50
N HIS A 109 10.80 3.92 14.74
CA HIS A 109 10.01 2.72 14.99
C HIS A 109 8.55 2.89 14.54
N PRO A 110 7.87 1.82 14.06
CA PRO A 110 8.39 0.49 13.70
C PRO A 110 9.10 0.50 12.34
N SER A 111 10.28 -0.12 12.30
CA SER A 111 11.16 -0.18 11.12
C SER A 111 12.29 -1.22 11.26
N ILE A 112 12.97 -1.50 10.15
CA ILE A 112 14.21 -2.30 10.08
C ILE A 112 15.49 -1.44 10.01
N LYS A 113 15.34 -0.10 10.07
CA LYS A 113 16.42 0.90 10.23
C LYS A 113 17.51 0.89 9.15
N LEU A 114 17.13 0.82 7.87
CA LEU A 114 18.10 0.80 6.77
C LEU A 114 18.74 2.17 6.52
N VAL A 115 18.05 3.28 6.81
CA VAL A 115 18.53 4.64 6.54
C VAL A 115 18.41 5.56 7.76
N PRO A 116 19.27 6.59 7.91
CA PRO A 116 19.18 7.60 8.97
C PRO A 116 18.16 8.68 8.59
N VAL A 117 16.92 8.27 8.38
CA VAL A 117 15.78 9.17 8.08
C VAL A 117 14.64 8.80 9.00
N GLU A 118 14.05 9.80 9.65
CA GLU A 118 12.92 9.63 10.54
C GLU A 118 11.60 10.02 9.89
N ARG A 119 10.51 9.75 10.60
CA ARG A 119 9.18 10.27 10.27
C ARG A 119 9.00 11.55 11.07
N ILE A 120 8.52 12.61 10.43
CA ILE A 120 8.01 13.77 11.17
C ILE A 120 6.87 13.27 12.09
N PRO A 121 6.87 13.66 13.38
CA PRO A 121 5.82 13.33 14.34
C PRO A 121 4.44 13.77 13.87
N LEU A 122 3.41 13.08 14.33
CA LEU A 122 2.03 13.32 13.90
C LEU A 122 1.55 14.75 14.21
N CYS A 123 2.03 15.34 15.32
CA CYS A 123 1.68 16.70 15.74
C CYS A 123 2.30 17.80 14.89
N GLU A 124 3.37 17.51 14.14
CA GLU A 124 4.08 18.51 13.32
C GLU A 124 3.71 18.43 11.83
N ARG A 125 3.44 17.21 11.34
CA ARG A 125 3.19 16.91 9.92
C ARG A 125 1.77 17.27 9.48
N LEU A 126 1.48 17.11 8.19
CA LEU A 126 0.14 17.11 7.62
C LEU A 126 -0.44 15.68 7.62
N PRO A 127 -1.19 15.27 8.66
CA PRO A 127 -1.83 13.96 8.66
C PRO A 127 -3.02 13.95 7.70
N SER A 128 -3.50 12.76 7.39
CA SER A 128 -4.76 12.57 6.67
C SER A 128 -4.82 13.24 5.27
N ALA A 129 -3.67 13.61 4.69
CA ALA A 129 -3.59 14.14 3.33
C ALA A 129 -3.79 13.05 2.28
N SER A 130 -4.52 13.34 1.20
CA SER A 130 -4.70 12.39 0.10
C SER A 130 -5.03 13.06 -1.22
N GLY A 131 -4.60 12.45 -2.31
CA GLY A 131 -4.91 12.90 -3.67
C GLY A 131 -3.70 13.29 -4.49
N GLU A 132 -3.99 14.00 -5.57
CA GLU A 132 -2.98 14.51 -6.50
C GLU A 132 -2.13 15.58 -5.83
N VAL A 133 -0.82 15.49 -5.99
CA VAL A 133 0.17 16.48 -5.59
C VAL A 133 1.16 16.66 -6.73
N TRP A 134 1.76 17.84 -6.82
CA TRP A 134 2.85 18.11 -7.75
C TRP A 134 4.17 17.84 -7.06
N ILE A 135 5.06 17.12 -7.74
CA ILE A 135 6.45 16.93 -7.32
C ILE A 135 7.40 17.53 -8.35
N GLN A 136 8.43 18.21 -7.85
CA GLN A 136 9.57 18.68 -8.62
C GLN A 136 10.68 17.65 -8.49
N GLY A 137 11.12 17.08 -9.61
CA GLY A 137 12.18 16.08 -9.64
C GLY A 137 13.56 16.65 -9.92
N HIS A 138 14.56 15.78 -9.76
CA HIS A 138 15.95 16.03 -10.10
C HIS A 138 16.23 15.68 -11.58
N PRO A 139 16.35 16.65 -12.51
CA PRO A 139 16.31 16.40 -13.96
C PRO A 139 17.43 15.50 -14.50
N HIS A 140 18.59 15.52 -13.87
CA HIS A 140 19.74 14.70 -14.29
C HIS A 140 19.75 13.28 -13.71
N HIS A 141 18.78 12.92 -12.87
CA HIS A 141 18.72 11.57 -12.31
C HIS A 141 18.24 10.59 -13.39
N PRO A 142 18.84 9.39 -13.57
CA PRO A 142 18.43 8.44 -14.61
C PRO A 142 16.95 8.07 -14.55
N ALA A 143 16.38 8.03 -13.35
CA ALA A 143 14.96 7.75 -13.17
C ALA A 143 14.02 8.84 -13.76
N TRP A 144 14.53 10.07 -13.94
CA TRP A 144 13.79 11.20 -14.50
C TRP A 144 13.87 11.29 -16.02
N LYS A 145 14.46 10.29 -16.69
CA LYS A 145 14.56 10.24 -18.15
C LYS A 145 13.17 10.28 -18.80
N ASN A 146 12.99 11.22 -19.73
CA ASN A 146 11.73 11.46 -20.47
C ASN A 146 10.55 11.84 -19.55
N ILE A 147 10.84 12.43 -18.39
CA ILE A 147 9.83 12.93 -17.45
C ILE A 147 10.01 14.45 -17.33
N PRO A 148 8.93 15.25 -17.42
CA PRO A 148 8.98 16.68 -17.15
C PRO A 148 9.58 17.00 -15.78
N ALA A 149 10.14 18.20 -15.63
CA ALA A 149 10.74 18.63 -14.36
C ALA A 149 9.73 18.57 -13.18
N GLN A 150 8.46 18.88 -13.45
CA GLN A 150 7.36 18.72 -12.51
C GLN A 150 6.29 17.79 -13.07
N ILE A 151 5.81 16.87 -12.24
CA ILE A 151 4.75 15.94 -12.59
C ILE A 151 3.69 15.84 -11.48
N PRO A 152 2.42 15.61 -11.83
CA PRO A 152 1.41 15.21 -10.86
C PRO A 152 1.62 13.75 -10.49
N VAL A 153 1.45 13.43 -9.20
CA VAL A 153 1.46 12.06 -8.66
C VAL A 153 0.45 11.96 -7.52
N SER A 154 0.13 10.74 -7.11
CA SER A 154 -0.82 10.52 -6.01
C SER A 154 -0.16 10.26 -4.65
N VAL A 155 -0.74 10.78 -3.57
CA VAL A 155 -0.40 10.42 -2.18
C VAL A 155 -1.63 9.91 -1.43
N TRP A 156 -1.44 8.91 -0.58
CA TRP A 156 -2.50 8.30 0.23
C TRP A 156 -2.07 8.24 1.69
N TRP A 157 -2.39 9.30 2.44
CA TRP A 157 -2.02 9.49 3.86
C TRP A 157 -0.51 9.40 4.11
N PRO A 158 0.30 10.18 3.38
CA PRO A 158 1.74 10.12 3.50
C PRO A 158 2.17 10.55 4.91
N SER A 159 3.31 10.03 5.36
CA SER A 159 4.07 10.70 6.40
C SER A 159 4.98 11.75 5.73
N GLN A 160 5.97 12.26 6.45
CA GLN A 160 6.92 13.22 5.92
C GLN A 160 8.31 12.82 6.42
N PHE A 161 9.32 12.96 5.57
CA PHE A 161 10.68 12.60 5.92
C PHE A 161 11.32 13.67 6.80
N ARG A 162 11.96 13.25 7.89
CA ARG A 162 12.87 14.08 8.68
C ARG A 162 14.28 13.56 8.45
N LEU A 163 15.10 14.33 7.74
CA LEU A 163 16.50 13.99 7.52
C LEU A 163 17.26 14.24 8.83
N THR A 164 17.85 13.21 9.43
CA THR A 164 18.70 13.35 10.62
C THR A 164 20.19 13.43 10.27
N ALA A 165 20.55 12.90 9.10
CA ALA A 165 21.85 13.09 8.46
C ALA A 165 21.63 13.33 6.95
N SER A 166 22.52 14.10 6.32
CA SER A 166 22.50 14.32 4.87
C SER A 166 23.49 13.43 4.11
N GLU A 167 24.46 12.84 4.80
CA GLU A 167 25.47 11.99 4.18
C GLU A 167 24.83 10.71 3.62
N GLY A 168 25.13 10.41 2.36
CA GLY A 168 24.60 9.23 1.67
C GLY A 168 23.13 9.31 1.31
N ILE A 169 22.47 10.47 1.48
CA ILE A 169 21.07 10.70 1.09
C ILE A 169 21.01 11.70 -0.06
N ARG A 170 20.32 11.33 -1.13
CA ARG A 170 20.03 12.20 -2.27
C ARG A 170 18.54 12.45 -2.37
N LEU A 171 18.17 13.73 -2.50
CA LEU A 171 16.80 14.14 -2.76
C LEU A 171 16.47 13.94 -4.24
N LEU A 172 15.53 13.04 -4.53
CA LEU A 172 15.08 12.79 -5.91
C LEU A 172 13.91 13.68 -6.31
N ALA A 173 13.01 13.97 -5.38
CA ALA A 173 11.89 14.86 -5.62
C ALA A 173 11.39 15.55 -4.34
N THR A 174 10.86 16.76 -4.49
CA THR A 174 10.17 17.54 -3.44
C THR A 174 8.75 17.86 -3.84
N TYR A 175 7.84 17.99 -2.88
CA TYR A 175 6.50 18.50 -3.15
C TYR A 175 6.55 19.98 -3.58
N SER A 176 5.94 20.30 -4.72
CA SER A 176 5.91 21.66 -5.29
C SER A 176 4.51 22.27 -5.32
N GLY A 177 3.45 21.50 -5.11
CA GLY A 177 2.08 22.00 -5.16
C GLY A 177 1.03 20.95 -4.84
N MET A 178 -0.21 21.39 -4.68
CA MET A 178 -1.37 20.52 -4.51
C MET A 178 -2.10 20.38 -5.84
N GLY A 179 -2.55 19.16 -6.15
CA GLY A 179 -3.36 18.89 -7.33
C GLY A 179 -4.84 19.22 -7.09
N LYS A 180 -5.64 19.07 -8.14
CA LYS A 180 -7.06 19.49 -8.14
C LYS A 180 -7.94 18.70 -7.17
N ASP A 181 -7.58 17.45 -6.89
CA ASP A 181 -8.32 16.54 -6.01
C ASP A 181 -7.62 16.40 -4.64
N PHE A 182 -6.69 17.28 -4.29
CA PHE A 182 -6.02 17.19 -3.00
C PHE A 182 -6.98 17.46 -1.82
N ARG A 183 -6.93 16.58 -0.82
CA ARG A 183 -7.79 16.60 0.36
C ARG A 183 -6.98 16.49 1.64
N VAL A 184 -7.48 17.12 2.70
CA VAL A 184 -6.99 16.98 4.08
C VAL A 184 -8.14 16.49 4.94
N ALA A 185 -7.96 15.31 5.56
CA ALA A 185 -9.06 14.55 6.14
C ALA A 185 -10.17 14.29 5.10
N ASP A 186 -11.38 14.81 5.33
CA ASP A 186 -12.54 14.72 4.44
C ASP A 186 -12.82 16.02 3.67
N LEU A 187 -11.95 17.02 3.76
CA LEU A 187 -12.11 18.34 3.15
C LEU A 187 -11.31 18.47 1.84
N PRO A 188 -11.94 18.88 0.72
CA PRO A 188 -11.23 19.37 -0.46
C PRO A 188 -10.48 20.67 -0.15
N VAL A 189 -9.18 20.69 -0.40
CA VAL A 189 -8.36 21.90 -0.16
C VAL A 189 -8.75 23.03 -1.12
N SER A 190 -9.19 22.69 -2.34
CA SER A 190 -9.68 23.67 -3.32
C SER A 190 -10.81 24.55 -2.79
N ASP A 191 -11.68 23.98 -1.96
CA ASP A 191 -12.88 24.64 -1.45
C ASP A 191 -12.50 25.57 -0.29
N LEU A 192 -11.63 25.09 0.60
CA LEU A 192 -11.08 25.88 1.72
C LEU A 192 -10.30 27.11 1.24
N MET A 193 -9.49 26.97 0.18
CA MET A 193 -8.65 28.04 -0.35
C MET A 193 -9.46 29.09 -1.12
N ARG A 194 -10.52 28.68 -1.83
CA ARG A 194 -11.37 29.60 -2.59
C ARG A 194 -12.07 30.60 -1.67
N ASP A 195 -12.58 30.10 -0.55
CA ASP A 195 -13.45 30.87 0.33
C ASP A 195 -12.69 31.57 1.47
N ARG A 196 -11.35 31.61 1.40
CA ARG A 196 -10.44 32.22 2.39
C ARG A 196 -10.81 31.87 3.83
N GLN A 197 -11.16 30.61 4.07
CA GLN A 197 -11.60 30.14 5.37
C GLN A 197 -10.46 30.25 6.40
N ASP A 198 -10.80 30.52 7.66
CA ASP A 198 -9.83 30.54 8.75
C ASP A 198 -9.33 29.11 9.03
N MET A 199 -8.12 28.82 8.55
CA MET A 199 -7.51 27.49 8.67
C MET A 199 -7.30 27.10 10.14
N GLU A 200 -7.03 28.08 11.02
CA GLU A 200 -6.85 27.81 12.45
C GLU A 200 -8.16 27.35 13.10
N GLU A 201 -9.31 27.90 12.67
CA GLU A 201 -10.61 27.46 13.15
C GLU A 201 -10.90 26.00 12.76
N TRP A 202 -10.62 25.65 11.50
CA TRP A 202 -10.74 24.27 11.02
C TRP A 202 -9.80 23.32 11.77
N GLU A 203 -8.53 23.69 11.98
CA GLU A 203 -7.57 22.89 12.74
C GLU A 203 -8.03 22.71 14.22
N ARG A 204 -8.55 23.76 14.86
CA ARG A 204 -9.16 23.68 16.21
C ARG A 204 -10.38 22.75 16.25
N ALA A 205 -11.23 22.80 15.22
CA ALA A 205 -12.39 21.94 15.11
C ALA A 205 -11.98 20.46 14.94
N TYR A 206 -11.04 20.19 14.03
CA TYR A 206 -10.60 18.85 13.63
C TYR A 206 -9.59 18.21 14.59
N GLY A 207 -8.89 19.03 15.38
CA GLY A 207 -7.85 18.60 16.33
C GLY A 207 -6.60 18.03 15.65
N ILE A 208 -6.34 18.38 14.39
CA ILE A 208 -5.18 17.96 13.61
C ILE A 208 -4.75 19.10 12.69
N ASN A 209 -3.50 19.05 12.22
CA ASN A 209 -3.04 19.96 11.18
C ASN A 209 -3.76 19.68 9.86
N LEU A 210 -4.20 20.75 9.19
CA LEU A 210 -4.92 20.73 7.92
C LEU A 210 -4.25 21.64 6.88
N ASP A 211 -3.33 22.53 7.26
CA ASP A 211 -2.66 23.42 6.32
C ASP A 211 -1.75 22.65 5.33
N PRO A 212 -2.07 22.64 4.01
CA PRO A 212 -1.27 21.96 2.98
C PRO A 212 0.13 22.56 2.81
N SER A 213 0.38 23.80 3.26
CA SER A 213 1.69 24.44 3.16
C SER A 213 2.80 23.62 3.84
N ARG A 214 2.43 22.84 4.88
CA ARG A 214 3.31 21.91 5.61
C ARG A 214 3.94 20.83 4.73
N LEU A 215 3.39 20.56 3.55
CA LEU A 215 3.93 19.60 2.60
C LEU A 215 4.89 20.26 1.60
N LEU A 216 4.71 21.55 1.28
CA LEU A 216 5.48 22.24 0.23
C LEU A 216 6.97 22.30 0.57
N GLY A 217 7.82 22.02 -0.43
CA GLY A 217 9.27 21.97 -0.28
C GLY A 217 9.80 20.74 0.48
N GLN A 218 8.93 19.95 1.11
CA GLN A 218 9.35 18.75 1.82
C GLN A 218 9.79 17.65 0.85
N PRO A 219 10.72 16.77 1.28
CA PRO A 219 11.08 15.60 0.48
C PRO A 219 9.90 14.68 0.19
N ALA A 220 9.70 14.36 -1.08
CA ALA A 220 8.70 13.41 -1.56
C ALA A 220 9.32 12.04 -1.87
N ILE A 221 10.50 12.04 -2.49
CA ILE A 221 11.24 10.84 -2.87
C ILE A 221 12.71 11.02 -2.49
N LEU A 222 13.25 10.04 -1.77
CA LEU A 222 14.65 9.98 -1.36
C LEU A 222 15.35 8.79 -2.02
N GLU A 223 16.62 8.96 -2.34
CA GLU A 223 17.56 7.90 -2.61
C GLU A 223 18.58 7.85 -1.47
N ALA A 224 18.97 6.64 -1.06
CA ALA A 224 20.00 6.43 -0.05
C ALA A 224 20.88 5.23 -0.40
N ARG A 225 22.06 5.15 0.23
CA ARG A 225 22.95 3.99 0.14
C ARG A 225 23.13 3.30 1.49
N LEU A 226 23.25 1.98 1.45
CA LEU A 226 23.61 1.14 2.58
C LEU A 226 24.51 0.01 2.07
N GLY A 227 25.75 -0.06 2.56
CA GLY A 227 26.75 -0.97 2.02
C GLY A 227 26.96 -0.74 0.52
N ARG A 228 26.81 -1.79 -0.29
CA ARG A 228 26.88 -1.71 -1.76
C ARG A 228 25.53 -1.51 -2.44
N GLY A 229 24.43 -1.55 -1.69
CA GLY A 229 23.08 -1.44 -2.23
C GLY A 229 22.57 0.00 -2.31
N SER A 230 21.42 0.14 -2.95
CA SER A 230 20.73 1.41 -3.15
C SER A 230 19.27 1.29 -2.76
N LEU A 231 18.75 2.32 -2.11
CA LEU A 231 17.38 2.39 -1.64
C LEU A 231 16.70 3.60 -2.27
N VAL A 232 15.48 3.43 -2.75
CA VAL A 232 14.58 4.51 -3.11
C VAL A 232 13.34 4.43 -2.21
N LEU A 233 13.05 5.53 -1.54
CA LEU A 233 11.93 5.65 -0.60
C LEU A 233 10.99 6.74 -1.10
N SER A 234 9.75 6.36 -1.43
CA SER A 234 8.75 7.26 -1.99
C SER A 234 7.51 7.28 -1.10
N TYR A 235 7.09 8.45 -0.64
CA TYR A 235 5.74 8.62 -0.07
C TYR A 235 4.64 8.70 -1.14
N PRO A 236 4.86 9.34 -2.31
CA PRO A 236 3.96 9.18 -3.44
C PRO A 236 3.81 7.71 -3.84
N HIS A 237 2.58 7.34 -4.18
CA HIS A 237 2.22 6.02 -4.72
C HIS A 237 2.34 6.05 -6.23
N LEU A 238 3.56 5.85 -6.74
CA LEU A 238 3.87 5.88 -8.18
C LEU A 238 3.26 4.69 -8.93
N GLU A 239 2.80 3.67 -8.20
CA GLU A 239 2.07 2.51 -8.68
C GLU A 239 0.56 2.76 -8.88
N THR A 240 0.05 3.94 -8.51
CA THR A 240 -1.38 4.27 -8.57
C THR A 240 -1.95 3.99 -9.97
N PRO A 241 -3.10 3.30 -10.09
CA PRO A 241 -3.74 3.04 -11.38
C PRO A 241 -3.97 4.33 -12.16
N GLU A 242 -3.78 4.29 -13.48
CA GLU A 242 -4.00 5.41 -14.41
C GLU A 242 -3.08 6.64 -14.23
N ASP A 243 -2.19 6.64 -13.24
CA ASP A 243 -1.20 7.71 -13.02
C ASP A 243 -0.04 7.61 -14.03
N THR A 244 -0.24 8.15 -15.23
CA THR A 244 0.70 8.00 -16.36
C THR A 244 2.13 8.42 -16.00
N TRP A 245 2.30 9.58 -15.36
CA TRP A 245 3.62 10.08 -14.99
C TRP A 245 4.22 9.33 -13.80
N GLY A 246 3.40 9.03 -12.79
CA GLY A 246 3.81 8.19 -11.66
C GLY A 246 4.29 6.81 -12.13
N ASN A 247 3.53 6.14 -13.00
CA ASN A 247 3.87 4.81 -13.49
C ASN A 247 5.13 4.81 -14.38
N LEU A 248 5.35 5.86 -15.16
CA LEU A 248 6.61 6.03 -15.91
C LEU A 248 7.81 6.21 -14.96
N LEU A 249 7.67 7.03 -13.92
CA LEU A 249 8.70 7.20 -12.89
C LEU A 249 8.95 5.89 -12.14
N PHE A 250 7.90 5.15 -11.78
CA PHE A 250 8.00 3.84 -11.15
C PHE A 250 8.81 2.87 -11.99
N ARG A 251 8.49 2.74 -13.29
CA ARG A 251 9.26 1.92 -14.24
C ARG A 251 10.73 2.34 -14.29
N ASN A 252 10.99 3.64 -14.41
CA ASN A 252 12.34 4.15 -14.52
C ASN A 252 13.16 3.92 -13.24
N LEU A 253 12.55 4.02 -12.06
CA LEU A 253 13.19 3.71 -10.77
C LEU A 253 13.56 2.24 -10.66
N LEU A 254 12.67 1.33 -11.09
CA LEU A 254 12.97 -0.10 -11.11
C LEU A 254 14.13 -0.42 -12.06
N LEU A 255 14.13 0.15 -13.28
CA LEU A 255 15.21 -0.04 -14.25
C LEU A 255 16.54 0.55 -13.75
N TYR A 256 16.49 1.69 -13.06
CA TYR A 256 17.65 2.31 -12.44
C TYR A 256 18.25 1.42 -11.34
N LEU A 257 17.41 0.90 -10.44
CA LEU A 257 17.85 0.00 -9.38
C LEU A 257 18.42 -1.31 -9.95
N ASP A 258 17.75 -1.94 -10.93
CA ASP A 258 18.25 -3.18 -11.55
C ASP A 258 19.64 -2.99 -12.17
N ARG A 259 19.86 -1.90 -12.93
CA ARG A 259 21.16 -1.59 -13.52
C ARG A 259 22.22 -1.35 -12.45
N SER A 260 21.93 -0.49 -11.49
CA SER A 260 22.87 -0.13 -10.42
C SER A 260 23.28 -1.36 -9.60
N CYS A 261 22.32 -2.23 -9.31
CA CYS A 261 22.55 -3.47 -8.57
C CYS A 261 23.23 -4.55 -9.42
N SER A 262 23.07 -4.55 -10.75
CA SER A 262 23.79 -5.49 -11.62
C SER A 262 25.30 -5.29 -11.61
N GLU A 263 25.77 -4.07 -11.33
CA GLU A 263 27.19 -3.73 -11.24
C GLU A 263 27.80 -4.09 -9.87
N THR A 264 26.96 -4.21 -8.83
CA THR A 264 27.41 -4.41 -7.44
C THR A 264 27.06 -5.77 -6.85
N ALA A 265 26.10 -6.50 -7.46
CA ALA A 265 25.62 -7.78 -6.96
C ALA A 265 26.67 -8.88 -7.15
N ILE A 266 26.93 -9.61 -6.06
CA ILE A 266 27.71 -10.84 -6.09
C ILE A 266 26.78 -11.97 -6.54
N PRO A 267 27.12 -12.75 -7.58
CA PRO A 267 26.34 -13.93 -7.97
C PRO A 267 26.25 -14.90 -6.79
N LYS A 268 25.04 -15.19 -6.32
CA LYS A 268 24.80 -16.20 -5.29
C LYS A 268 24.17 -17.43 -5.93
N GLY A 269 24.55 -18.61 -5.42
CA GLY A 269 23.81 -19.83 -5.71
C GLY A 269 22.36 -19.64 -5.27
N VAL A 270 21.42 -19.89 -6.17
CA VAL A 270 20.00 -19.77 -5.90
C VAL A 270 19.60 -20.92 -4.98
N PRO A 271 19.14 -20.67 -3.74
CA PRO A 271 18.52 -21.72 -2.97
C PRO A 271 17.30 -22.21 -3.77
N GLU A 272 17.28 -23.49 -4.14
CA GLU A 272 16.10 -24.13 -4.73
C GLU A 272 15.02 -24.22 -3.66
N ARG A 273 14.24 -23.15 -3.50
CA ARG A 273 12.95 -23.27 -2.85
C ARG A 273 11.89 -22.64 -3.72
N ASN A 274 11.05 -23.51 -4.26
CA ASN A 274 9.80 -23.10 -4.88
C ASN A 274 8.89 -22.56 -3.78
N VAL A 275 8.28 -21.41 -4.04
CA VAL A 275 7.22 -20.86 -3.21
C VAL A 275 6.16 -21.95 -3.04
N SER A 276 5.82 -22.29 -1.80
CA SER A 276 4.85 -23.35 -1.51
C SER A 276 3.47 -22.95 -2.05
N SER A 277 3.06 -23.50 -3.20
CA SER A 277 1.68 -23.39 -3.69
C SER A 277 0.91 -24.68 -3.37
N PRO A 278 -0.42 -24.61 -3.20
CA PRO A 278 -1.26 -25.80 -3.33
C PRO A 278 -0.97 -26.48 -4.66
N GLY A 279 -0.82 -27.81 -4.66
CA GLY A 279 -0.55 -28.59 -5.88
C GLY A 279 -1.78 -28.73 -6.79
N THR A 280 -2.95 -28.31 -6.32
CA THR A 280 -4.24 -28.43 -7.01
C THR A 280 -4.91 -27.06 -7.18
N PRO A 281 -5.64 -26.84 -8.30
CA PRO A 281 -6.33 -25.58 -8.53
C PRO A 281 -7.55 -25.42 -7.60
N PRO A 282 -8.01 -24.18 -7.34
CA PRO A 282 -9.21 -23.95 -6.56
C PRO A 282 -10.46 -24.46 -7.29
N THR A 283 -11.50 -24.87 -6.56
CA THR A 283 -12.76 -25.34 -7.15
C THR A 283 -13.83 -24.25 -7.17
N ARG A 284 -14.92 -24.46 -7.92
CA ARG A 284 -16.10 -23.55 -7.89
C ARG A 284 -16.71 -23.37 -6.50
N GLN A 285 -16.52 -24.32 -5.59
CA GLN A 285 -16.98 -24.16 -4.21
C GLN A 285 -16.22 -23.03 -3.49
N VAL A 286 -14.92 -22.89 -3.74
CA VAL A 286 -14.07 -21.80 -3.22
C VAL A 286 -14.59 -20.46 -3.73
N LEU A 287 -14.91 -20.38 -5.03
CA LEU A 287 -15.47 -19.17 -5.64
C LEU A 287 -16.80 -18.75 -4.99
N ARG A 288 -17.69 -19.70 -4.67
CA ARG A 288 -18.97 -19.40 -3.99
C ARG A 288 -18.76 -18.76 -2.62
N HIS A 289 -17.81 -19.25 -1.83
CA HIS A 289 -17.48 -18.65 -0.53
C HIS A 289 -16.94 -17.21 -0.69
N ALA A 290 -16.05 -16.99 -1.66
CA ALA A 290 -15.56 -15.65 -2.00
C ALA A 290 -16.70 -14.72 -2.46
N GLU A 291 -17.67 -15.23 -3.23
CA GLU A 291 -18.84 -14.49 -3.68
C GLU A 291 -19.73 -14.02 -2.51
N VAL A 292 -19.97 -14.89 -1.53
CA VAL A 292 -20.75 -14.55 -0.32
C VAL A 292 -20.06 -13.45 0.48
N ALA A 293 -18.74 -13.56 0.68
CA ALA A 293 -17.94 -12.55 1.36
C ALA A 293 -17.98 -11.20 0.62
N LEU A 294 -17.83 -11.22 -0.71
CA LEU A 294 -17.91 -10.04 -1.57
C LEU A 294 -19.28 -9.35 -1.46
N LYS A 295 -20.37 -10.10 -1.67
CA LYS A 295 -21.74 -9.56 -1.59
C LYS A 295 -22.05 -8.99 -0.19
N THR A 296 -21.55 -9.62 0.86
CA THR A 296 -21.70 -9.12 2.24
C THR A 296 -21.00 -7.78 2.42
N THR A 297 -19.77 -7.67 1.95
CA THR A 297 -19.00 -6.43 2.04
C THR A 297 -19.63 -5.32 1.21
N GLN A 298 -20.12 -5.62 -0.02
CA GLN A 298 -20.83 -4.65 -0.86
C GLN A 298 -22.08 -4.10 -0.16
N ARG A 299 -22.85 -4.95 0.54
CA ARG A 299 -24.00 -4.49 1.35
C ARG A 299 -23.58 -3.54 2.47
N LEU A 300 -22.43 -3.77 3.11
CA LEU A 300 -21.89 -2.88 4.14
C LEU A 300 -21.44 -1.54 3.54
N ILE A 301 -20.78 -1.54 2.37
CA ILE A 301 -20.42 -0.30 1.67
C ILE A 301 -21.67 0.51 1.34
N HIS A 302 -22.67 -0.12 0.73
CA HIS A 302 -23.94 0.54 0.41
C HIS A 302 -24.65 1.06 1.67
N PHE A 303 -24.54 0.33 2.79
CA PHE A 303 -25.02 0.82 4.08
C PHE A 303 -24.30 2.11 4.50
N GLY A 304 -22.97 2.18 4.44
CA GLY A 304 -22.23 3.39 4.76
C GLY A 304 -22.54 4.58 3.84
N GLU A 305 -22.73 4.34 2.53
CA GLU A 305 -23.13 5.36 1.55
C GLU A 305 -24.52 5.92 1.85
N ARG A 306 -25.53 5.05 2.06
CA ARG A 306 -26.89 5.48 2.45
C ARG A 306 -26.92 6.32 3.73
N HIS A 307 -25.95 6.07 4.62
CA HIS A 307 -25.83 6.81 5.88
C HIS A 307 -24.94 8.06 5.77
N LEU A 308 -24.44 8.40 4.58
CA LEU A 308 -23.53 9.53 4.30
C LEU A 308 -22.20 9.47 5.07
N LEU A 309 -21.75 8.26 5.39
CA LEU A 309 -20.47 8.04 6.07
C LEU A 309 -19.33 7.92 5.07
N TRP A 310 -19.62 7.38 3.89
CA TRP A 310 -18.67 7.12 2.81
C TRP A 310 -19.21 7.54 1.45
N ASN A 311 -18.30 7.72 0.50
CA ASN A 311 -18.58 7.71 -0.93
C ASN A 311 -17.34 7.17 -1.66
N TRP A 312 -17.51 6.61 -2.86
CA TRP A 312 -16.37 6.24 -3.70
C TRP A 312 -15.74 7.48 -4.31
N ARG A 313 -14.44 7.68 -4.05
CA ARG A 313 -13.63 8.70 -4.73
C ARG A 313 -13.27 8.26 -6.14
N ASN A 314 -12.92 6.98 -6.25
CA ASN A 314 -12.65 6.25 -7.46
C ASN A 314 -13.03 4.77 -7.18
N PRO A 315 -12.98 3.87 -8.17
CA PRO A 315 -13.40 2.47 -7.99
C PRO A 315 -12.60 1.67 -6.94
N TRP A 316 -11.50 2.21 -6.41
CA TRP A 316 -10.58 1.51 -5.51
C TRP A 316 -10.27 2.27 -4.21
N LEU A 317 -10.87 3.44 -3.99
CA LEU A 317 -10.65 4.27 -2.81
C LEU A 317 -11.95 4.90 -2.33
N LEU A 318 -12.29 4.60 -1.07
CA LEU A 318 -13.36 5.30 -0.38
C LEU A 318 -12.87 6.65 0.15
N ASN A 319 -13.71 7.67 0.01
CA ASN A 319 -13.73 8.79 0.92
C ASN A 319 -14.56 8.42 2.14
N TRP A 320 -14.19 8.98 3.29
CA TRP A 320 -14.94 8.80 4.52
C TRP A 320 -14.98 10.07 5.34
N ARG A 321 -16.07 10.23 6.10
CA ARG A 321 -16.19 11.31 7.08
C ARG A 321 -15.11 11.24 8.15
N ARG A 322 -14.67 12.40 8.62
CA ARG A 322 -13.72 12.52 9.72
C ARG A 322 -14.16 11.66 10.91
N GLY A 323 -13.22 10.88 11.44
CA GLY A 323 -13.43 10.05 12.62
C GLY A 323 -13.88 8.63 12.30
N ILE A 324 -14.53 8.43 11.16
CA ILE A 324 -14.94 7.10 10.68
C ILE A 324 -13.74 6.41 10.03
N ARG A 325 -13.61 5.09 10.20
CA ARG A 325 -12.64 4.30 9.44
C ARG A 325 -13.15 4.09 8.01
N GLY A 326 -12.27 4.17 7.03
CA GLY A 326 -12.62 3.91 5.63
C GLY A 326 -11.55 3.14 4.86
N LEU A 327 -10.28 3.23 5.27
CA LEU A 327 -9.19 2.44 4.68
C LEU A 327 -9.46 0.94 4.80
N GLU A 328 -9.85 0.47 5.98
CA GLU A 328 -10.11 -0.94 6.27
C GLU A 328 -11.29 -1.47 5.44
N TYR A 329 -12.43 -0.76 5.46
CA TYR A 329 -13.62 -1.14 4.71
C TYR A 329 -13.40 -1.10 3.19
N GLY A 330 -12.76 -0.05 2.70
CA GLY A 330 -12.43 0.11 1.28
C GLY A 330 -11.46 -0.96 0.80
N THR A 331 -10.40 -1.21 1.57
CA THR A 331 -9.46 -2.30 1.28
C THR A 331 -10.16 -3.64 1.21
N LEU A 332 -11.05 -3.94 2.16
CA LEU A 332 -11.78 -5.20 2.18
C LEU A 332 -12.65 -5.37 0.93
N ALA A 333 -13.39 -4.32 0.55
CA ALA A 333 -14.25 -4.34 -0.63
C ALA A 333 -13.44 -4.56 -1.92
N VAL A 334 -12.35 -3.79 -2.10
CA VAL A 334 -11.51 -3.88 -3.29
C VAL A 334 -10.76 -5.21 -3.36
N SER A 335 -10.23 -5.69 -2.24
CA SER A 335 -9.46 -6.94 -2.18
C SER A 335 -10.36 -8.17 -2.42
N LEU A 336 -11.60 -8.18 -1.92
CA LEU A 336 -12.55 -9.25 -2.22
C LEU A 336 -13.03 -9.23 -3.67
N ALA A 337 -13.26 -8.05 -4.24
CA ALA A 337 -13.63 -7.93 -5.66
C ALA A 337 -12.48 -8.42 -6.55
N PHE A 338 -11.25 -8.04 -6.22
CA PHE A 338 -10.05 -8.51 -6.89
C PHE A 338 -9.87 -10.03 -6.74
N LEU A 339 -9.98 -10.58 -5.52
CA LEU A 339 -9.91 -12.02 -5.27
C LEU A 339 -10.93 -12.79 -6.11
N TYR A 340 -12.20 -12.36 -6.12
CA TYR A 340 -13.25 -13.02 -6.88
C TYR A 340 -12.91 -13.09 -8.38
N ARG A 341 -12.47 -11.95 -8.96
CA ARG A 341 -12.05 -11.85 -10.35
C ARG A 341 -10.85 -12.75 -10.67
N GLU A 342 -9.88 -12.86 -9.75
CA GLU A 342 -8.72 -13.72 -9.95
C GLU A 342 -9.08 -15.21 -9.81
N LEU A 343 -9.92 -15.59 -8.84
CA LEU A 343 -10.42 -16.96 -8.70
C LEU A 343 -11.20 -17.42 -9.93
N GLU A 344 -12.07 -16.57 -10.47
CA GLU A 344 -12.89 -16.88 -11.66
C GLU A 344 -12.04 -17.36 -12.86
N LYS A 345 -10.79 -16.93 -12.96
CA LYS A 345 -9.86 -17.31 -14.04
C LYS A 345 -9.28 -18.72 -13.90
N VAL A 346 -9.22 -19.26 -12.68
CA VAL A 346 -8.43 -20.48 -12.36
C VAL A 346 -9.26 -21.60 -11.75
N VAL A 347 -10.54 -21.36 -11.44
CA VAL A 347 -11.39 -22.36 -10.79
C VAL A 347 -11.79 -23.50 -11.72
N VAL A 348 -11.83 -24.71 -11.16
CA VAL A 348 -12.33 -25.93 -11.82
C VAL A 348 -13.67 -26.40 -11.21
N GLU A 349 -14.44 -27.21 -11.93
CA GLU A 349 -15.75 -27.71 -11.45
C GLU A 349 -15.61 -28.63 -10.23
N GLU A 350 -14.76 -29.65 -10.33
CA GLU A 350 -14.54 -30.68 -9.31
C GLU A 350 -13.05 -30.92 -9.11
N GLY A 351 -12.64 -31.27 -7.89
CA GLY A 351 -11.25 -31.52 -7.53
C GLY A 351 -11.05 -31.57 -6.02
N GLU A 352 -9.81 -31.81 -5.60
CA GLU A 352 -9.43 -31.69 -4.20
C GLU A 352 -9.65 -30.25 -3.72
N THR A 353 -10.40 -30.09 -2.63
CA THR A 353 -10.83 -28.78 -2.16
C THR A 353 -9.93 -28.21 -1.06
N SER A 354 -9.18 -29.05 -0.35
CA SER A 354 -8.24 -28.60 0.69
C SER A 354 -6.88 -28.25 0.07
N PRO A 355 -6.17 -27.21 0.56
CA PRO A 355 -6.52 -26.32 1.67
C PRO A 355 -7.45 -25.14 1.29
N TRP A 356 -7.78 -24.99 0.00
CA TRP A 356 -8.53 -23.83 -0.50
C TRP A 356 -9.87 -23.58 0.20
N ILE A 357 -10.62 -24.65 0.45
CA ILE A 357 -11.95 -24.57 1.05
C ILE A 357 -11.91 -24.09 2.49
N ASP A 358 -10.86 -24.45 3.23
CA ASP A 358 -10.70 -24.06 4.62
C ASP A 358 -10.38 -22.56 4.71
N TRP A 359 -9.48 -22.08 3.85
CA TRP A 359 -9.16 -20.65 3.75
C TRP A 359 -10.38 -19.81 3.31
N ALA A 360 -11.14 -20.29 2.33
CA ALA A 360 -12.31 -19.58 1.82
C ALA A 360 -13.45 -19.53 2.86
N ARG A 361 -13.71 -20.63 3.57
CA ARG A 361 -14.70 -20.68 4.66
C ARG A 361 -14.32 -19.77 5.81
N GLU A 362 -13.05 -19.77 6.21
CA GLU A 362 -12.59 -18.90 7.28
C GLU A 362 -12.65 -17.42 6.89
N THR A 363 -12.30 -17.10 5.64
CA THR A 363 -12.46 -15.75 5.09
C THR A 363 -13.93 -15.33 5.12
N GLU A 364 -14.85 -16.15 4.61
CA GLU A 364 -16.29 -15.86 4.62
C GLU A 364 -16.80 -15.65 6.06
N ARG A 365 -16.51 -16.57 6.96
CA ARG A 365 -16.95 -16.52 8.37
C ARG A 365 -16.49 -15.22 9.04
N CYS A 366 -15.21 -14.87 8.89
CA CYS A 366 -14.66 -13.63 9.46
C CYS A 366 -15.30 -12.39 8.84
N VAL A 367 -15.52 -12.36 7.52
CA VAL A 367 -16.15 -11.23 6.82
C VAL A 367 -17.60 -11.04 7.28
N LEU A 368 -18.38 -12.11 7.39
CA LEU A 368 -19.76 -12.06 7.90
C LEU A 368 -19.81 -11.47 9.31
N GLU A 369 -18.97 -11.99 10.22
CA GLU A 369 -18.89 -11.53 11.61
C GLU A 369 -18.45 -10.06 11.69
N PHE A 370 -17.44 -9.68 10.90
CA PHE A 370 -16.94 -8.31 10.83
C PHE A 370 -18.01 -7.34 10.31
N CYS A 371 -18.67 -7.68 9.20
CA CYS A 371 -19.64 -6.79 8.59
C CYS A 371 -20.88 -6.55 9.47
N ASP A 372 -21.35 -7.57 10.20
CA ASP A 372 -22.48 -7.40 11.10
C ASP A 372 -22.16 -6.44 12.26
N ARG A 373 -21.02 -6.66 12.94
CA ARG A 373 -20.58 -5.79 14.03
C ARG A 373 -20.19 -4.39 13.55
N ALA A 374 -19.58 -4.28 12.38
CA ALA A 374 -19.26 -3.00 11.76
C ALA A 374 -20.52 -2.16 11.49
N ARG A 375 -21.60 -2.78 11.02
CA ARG A 375 -22.88 -2.09 10.82
C ARG A 375 -23.41 -1.48 12.12
N CYS A 376 -23.31 -2.21 13.24
CA CYS A 376 -23.65 -1.67 14.56
C CYS A 376 -22.74 -0.49 14.93
N LEU A 377 -21.42 -0.63 14.76
CA LEU A 377 -20.48 0.46 15.04
C LEU A 377 -20.80 1.72 14.23
N LEU A 378 -21.08 1.60 12.93
CA LEU A 378 -21.37 2.75 12.07
C LEU A 378 -22.62 3.53 12.50
N LEU A 379 -23.64 2.84 13.03
CA LEU A 379 -24.81 3.50 13.61
C LEU A 379 -24.48 4.23 14.91
N GLU A 380 -23.71 3.60 15.80
CA GLU A 380 -23.28 4.21 17.06
C GLU A 380 -22.35 5.41 16.84
N GLU A 381 -21.44 5.33 15.87
CA GLU A 381 -20.58 6.43 15.46
C GLU A 381 -21.37 7.57 14.83
N LYS A 382 -22.36 7.25 13.97
CA LYS A 382 -23.27 8.25 13.40
C LYS A 382 -24.05 8.97 14.48
N LEU A 383 -24.60 8.24 15.47
CA LEU A 383 -25.30 8.83 16.60
C LEU A 383 -24.38 9.74 17.43
N SER A 384 -23.16 9.27 17.71
CA SER A 384 -22.16 10.01 18.48
C SER A 384 -21.67 11.28 17.77
N ALA A 385 -21.67 11.28 16.43
CA ALA A 385 -21.31 12.47 15.66
C ALA A 385 -22.32 13.63 15.80
N TYR A 386 -23.56 13.36 16.23
CA TYR A 386 -24.54 14.42 16.52
C TYR A 386 -24.34 15.05 17.90
N SER A 387 -23.72 14.34 18.85
CA SER A 387 -23.53 14.81 20.22
C SER A 387 -22.16 15.46 20.48
N GLY A 388 -21.26 15.48 19.50
CA GLY A 388 -19.98 16.15 19.62
C GLY A 388 -18.93 15.68 18.61
N LYS A 389 -17.66 15.92 18.94
CA LYS A 389 -16.53 15.51 18.10
C LYS A 389 -16.38 14.00 18.09
N LEU A 390 -16.29 13.40 16.91
CA LEU A 390 -15.96 11.98 16.72
C LEU A 390 -14.47 11.85 16.34
N PRO A 391 -13.54 11.72 17.29
CA PRO A 391 -12.15 11.49 16.95
C PRO A 391 -11.95 10.08 16.38
N LYS A 392 -10.97 9.91 15.50
CA LYS A 392 -10.60 8.59 14.95
C LYS A 392 -9.94 7.68 16.01
N LEU A 393 -9.14 8.27 16.88
CA LEU A 393 -8.47 7.61 18.01
C LEU A 393 -8.86 8.31 19.31
N GLY A 394 -8.87 7.55 20.40
CA GLY A 394 -9.32 8.02 21.71
C GLY A 394 -10.75 7.58 22.02
N LYS A 395 -11.24 8.07 23.16
CA LYS A 395 -12.53 7.69 23.74
C LYS A 395 -13.68 8.47 23.09
N VAL A 396 -14.79 7.78 22.83
CA VAL A 396 -16.04 8.37 22.35
C VAL A 396 -17.15 8.11 23.37
N ASN A 397 -17.49 6.84 23.57
CA ASN A 397 -18.37 6.34 24.61
C ASN A 397 -18.10 4.84 24.81
N PRO A 398 -18.53 4.24 25.93
CA PRO A 398 -18.21 2.84 26.23
C PRO A 398 -18.56 1.85 25.11
N ARG A 399 -19.67 2.07 24.40
CA ARG A 399 -20.15 1.16 23.34
C ARG A 399 -19.32 1.30 22.06
N VAL A 400 -19.08 2.53 21.60
CA VAL A 400 -18.22 2.79 20.43
C VAL A 400 -16.80 2.31 20.70
N ASP A 401 -16.27 2.57 21.89
CA ASP A 401 -14.90 2.19 22.25
C ASP A 401 -14.71 0.68 22.29
N ALA A 402 -15.68 -0.06 22.85
CA ALA A 402 -15.68 -1.52 22.84
C ALA A 402 -15.72 -2.07 21.41
N LEU A 403 -16.67 -1.60 20.59
CA LEU A 403 -16.79 -2.02 19.20
C LEU A 403 -15.54 -1.71 18.37
N ARG A 404 -14.94 -0.53 18.54
CA ARG A 404 -13.68 -0.15 17.86
C ARG A 404 -12.52 -1.05 18.29
N SER A 405 -12.40 -1.32 19.58
CA SER A 405 -11.37 -2.21 20.12
C SER A 405 -11.51 -3.62 19.55
N ASP A 406 -12.73 -4.15 19.52
CA ASP A 406 -13.01 -5.50 19.01
C ASP A 406 -12.79 -5.60 17.50
N LEU A 407 -13.23 -4.61 16.74
CA LEU A 407 -13.13 -4.61 15.28
C LEU A 407 -11.73 -4.28 14.77
N PHE A 408 -11.04 -3.33 15.41
CA PHE A 408 -9.82 -2.71 14.87
C PHE A 408 -8.66 -2.62 15.86
N GLY A 409 -8.85 -2.99 17.12
CA GLY A 409 -7.86 -2.75 18.17
C GLY A 409 -7.71 -1.27 18.56
N GLY A 410 -6.76 -1.01 19.47
CA GLY A 410 -6.55 0.32 20.07
C GLY A 410 -5.59 1.24 19.31
N GLN A 411 -5.02 0.80 18.19
CA GLN A 411 -3.98 1.53 17.45
C GLN A 411 -4.52 2.18 16.17
N MET A 412 -3.69 3.04 15.57
CA MET A 412 -4.00 3.61 14.25
C MET A 412 -4.06 2.52 13.17
N SER A 413 -3.10 1.60 13.19
CA SER A 413 -3.12 0.41 12.35
C SER A 413 -4.23 -0.54 12.78
N HIS A 414 -4.70 -1.35 11.84
CA HIS A 414 -5.78 -2.29 12.11
C HIS A 414 -5.32 -3.44 13.02
N GLY A 415 -6.23 -3.91 13.87
CA GLY A 415 -6.08 -5.03 14.78
C GLY A 415 -7.42 -5.76 14.89
N GLY A 416 -7.68 -6.38 16.03
CA GLY A 416 -8.99 -6.97 16.34
C GLY A 416 -9.47 -7.98 15.29
N LEU A 417 -10.77 -8.00 15.05
CA LEU A 417 -11.40 -8.88 14.07
C LEU A 417 -10.98 -8.56 12.62
N PHE A 418 -10.77 -7.28 12.28
CA PHE A 418 -10.31 -6.91 10.94
C PHE A 418 -8.95 -7.51 10.61
N ARG A 419 -8.04 -7.62 11.59
CA ARG A 419 -6.76 -8.31 11.39
C ARG A 419 -6.96 -9.76 10.96
N LYS A 420 -7.88 -10.49 11.60
CA LYS A 420 -8.20 -11.88 11.25
C LYS A 420 -8.79 -11.98 9.84
N VAL A 421 -9.73 -11.09 9.51
CA VAL A 421 -10.30 -10.97 8.15
C VAL A 421 -9.18 -10.77 7.13
N PHE A 422 -8.31 -9.79 7.37
CA PHE A 422 -7.28 -9.42 6.42
C PHE A 422 -6.23 -10.53 6.27
N ASP A 423 -5.75 -11.13 7.36
CA ASP A 423 -4.73 -12.19 7.29
C ASP A 423 -5.23 -13.43 6.53
N SER A 424 -6.51 -13.80 6.71
CA SER A 424 -7.14 -14.91 5.97
C SER A 424 -7.31 -14.57 4.48
N LEU A 425 -7.76 -13.36 4.17
CA LEU A 425 -7.89 -12.85 2.80
C LEU A 425 -6.54 -12.72 2.09
N ASP A 426 -5.51 -12.20 2.76
CA ASP A 426 -4.16 -11.99 2.24
C ASP A 426 -3.50 -13.33 1.85
N LEU A 427 -3.72 -14.38 2.66
CA LEU A 427 -3.27 -15.74 2.38
C LEU A 427 -3.99 -16.36 1.16
N LEU A 428 -5.33 -16.29 1.15
CA LEU A 428 -6.11 -16.82 0.04
C LEU A 428 -5.78 -16.10 -1.27
N LEU A 429 -5.58 -14.79 -1.20
CA LEU A 429 -5.22 -13.97 -2.36
C LEU A 429 -3.80 -14.29 -2.85
N PHE A 430 -2.82 -14.45 -1.95
CA PHE A 430 -1.47 -14.88 -2.31
C PHE A 430 -1.48 -16.17 -3.11
N HIS A 431 -2.16 -17.20 -2.62
CA HIS A 431 -2.21 -18.49 -3.30
C HIS A 431 -2.97 -18.41 -4.62
N THR A 432 -4.07 -17.65 -4.68
CA THR A 432 -4.80 -17.40 -5.94
C THR A 432 -3.87 -16.76 -6.99
N LEU A 433 -3.04 -15.80 -6.57
CA LEU A 433 -2.11 -15.11 -7.46
C LEU A 433 -1.00 -16.01 -8.00
N LEU A 434 -0.50 -16.97 -7.22
CA LEU A 434 0.47 -17.96 -7.70
C LEU A 434 -0.08 -18.81 -8.86
N TRP A 435 -1.40 -18.98 -8.93
CA TRP A 435 -2.07 -19.71 -10.02
C TRP A 435 -2.39 -18.83 -11.22
N THR A 436 -2.88 -17.60 -11.00
CA THR A 436 -3.20 -16.69 -12.12
C THR A 436 -1.95 -16.13 -12.80
N ARG A 437 -0.83 -16.10 -12.07
CA ARG A 437 0.45 -15.56 -12.53
C ARG A 437 1.57 -16.52 -12.12
N PRO A 438 1.68 -17.67 -12.79
CA PRO A 438 2.73 -18.64 -12.49
C PRO A 438 4.10 -17.99 -12.65
N PRO A 439 5.11 -18.39 -11.85
CA PRO A 439 6.45 -17.85 -11.96
C PRO A 439 6.93 -17.98 -13.40
N GLN A 440 7.23 -16.85 -14.04
CA GLN A 440 7.90 -16.88 -15.34
C GLN A 440 9.27 -17.54 -15.15
N ALA A 441 9.59 -18.53 -15.99
CA ALA A 441 10.94 -19.08 -16.02
C ALA A 441 11.93 -17.93 -16.25
N ALA A 442 13.03 -17.92 -15.51
CA ALA A 442 14.11 -16.99 -15.82
C ALA A 442 14.58 -17.28 -17.26
N PRO A 443 14.79 -16.26 -18.10
CA PRO A 443 15.30 -16.45 -19.45
C PRO A 443 16.68 -17.12 -19.45
#